data_AF-A0A4Y1YJS2-F1
#
_entry.id   AF-A0A4Y1YJS2-F1
#
_cell.length_a   1.000
_cell.length_b   1.000
_cell.length_c   1.000
_cell.angle_alpha   90.00
_cell.angle_beta   90.00
_cell.angle_gamma   90.00
#
_symmetry.space_group_name_H-M   'P 1'
#
loop_
_entity.id
_entity.type
_entity.pdbx_description
1 polymer ?
#
loop_
_entity_poly.entity_id
_entity_poly.type
_entity_poly.pdbx_seq_one_letter_code
_entity_poly.pdbx_strand_id
1 'polypeptide(L)'
;MLLAAGLLTMINGSGVELCNYFYMHEGLASSDLFIRTRTGFRVPLWYGFQFVNEIQVDYFSKPAPGKEKFDTRYLFNIGYRF
;
A
#
# COMPACT_ATOMS: atom_id res chain seq x y z
N MET A 1 8.09 17.43 -3.66
CA MET A 1 9.11 16.42 -3.95
C MET A 1 8.39 15.18 -4.46
N LEU A 2 8.72 14.70 -5.66
CA LEU A 2 7.97 13.68 -6.40
C LEU A 2 8.32 12.26 -5.92
N LEU A 3 7.32 11.37 -5.89
CA LEU A 3 7.40 10.01 -5.34
C LEU A 3 8.01 8.98 -6.29
N ALA A 4 8.80 8.05 -5.76
CA ALA A 4 9.09 6.78 -6.42
C ALA A 4 8.09 5.72 -5.92
N ALA A 5 7.22 5.23 -6.81
CA ALA A 5 6.38 4.06 -6.57
C ALA A 5 7.00 2.87 -7.30
N GLY A 6 7.25 1.77 -6.58
CA GLY A 6 7.75 0.53 -7.15
C GLY A 6 6.63 -0.50 -7.24
N LEU A 7 6.34 -0.98 -8.46
CA LEU A 7 5.43 -2.10 -8.71
C LEU A 7 6.26 -3.26 -9.27
N LEU A 8 6.27 -4.39 -8.57
CA LEU A 8 6.91 -5.62 -9.03
C LEU A 8 5.82 -6.65 -9.32
N THR A 9 5.74 -7.06 -10.58
CA THR A 9 4.75 -8.02 -11.09
C THR A 9 5.46 -9.34 -11.43
N MET A 10 5.02 -10.43 -10.81
CA MET A 10 5.50 -11.78 -11.11
C MET A 10 4.55 -12.47 -12.10
N ILE A 11 5.04 -12.80 -13.29
CA ILE A 11 4.28 -13.45 -14.38
C ILE A 11 4.81 -14.87 -14.60
N ASN A 12 3.93 -15.86 -14.77
CA ASN A 12 4.33 -17.20 -15.21
C ASN A 12 4.51 -17.23 -16.74
N GLY A 13 5.19 -18.24 -17.30
CA GLY A 13 5.39 -18.43 -18.74
C GLY A 13 4.11 -18.53 -19.58
N SER A 14 2.93 -18.58 -18.94
CA SER A 14 1.59 -18.51 -19.54
C SER A 14 1.00 -17.08 -19.63
N GLY A 15 1.71 -16.05 -19.15
CA GLY A 15 1.22 -14.66 -19.16
C GLY A 15 0.23 -14.33 -18.03
N VAL A 16 0.01 -15.25 -17.09
CA VAL A 16 -0.85 -15.06 -15.91
C VAL A 16 -0.06 -14.34 -14.82
N GLU A 17 -0.53 -13.17 -14.36
CA GLU A 17 -0.03 -12.53 -13.14
C GLU A 17 -0.30 -13.44 -11.94
N LEU A 18 0.73 -13.80 -11.19
CA LEU A 18 0.60 -14.65 -9.99
C LEU A 18 0.43 -13.79 -8.74
N CYS A 19 1.18 -12.70 -8.66
CA CYS A 19 1.21 -11.80 -7.53
C CYS A 19 1.85 -10.47 -7.94
N ASN A 20 1.23 -9.37 -7.54
CA ASN A 20 1.73 -8.03 -7.74
C ASN A 20 2.07 -7.42 -6.39
N TYR A 21 3.36 -7.18 -6.14
CA TYR A 21 3.82 -6.45 -4.97
C TYR A 21 3.82 -4.95 -5.26
N PHE A 22 3.31 -4.16 -4.31
CA PHE A 22 3.35 -2.70 -4.40
C PHE A 22 3.99 -2.07 -3.18
N TYR A 23 4.73 -0.99 -3.44
CA TYR A 23 5.31 -0.11 -2.43
C TYR A 23 5.12 1.34 -2.83
N MET A 24 4.56 2.13 -1.92
CA MET A 24 4.35 3.57 -2.06
C MET A 24 4.82 4.25 -0.79
N HIS A 25 5.57 5.34 -0.93
CA HIS A 25 6.08 6.11 0.20
C HIS A 25 5.93 7.59 -0.07
N GLU A 26 4.96 8.24 0.58
CA GLU A 26 4.65 9.65 0.41
C GLU A 26 4.99 10.50 1.62
N GLY A 27 5.33 11.77 1.38
CA GLY A 27 5.70 12.70 2.43
C GLY A 27 5.36 14.14 2.09
N LEU A 28 4.86 14.86 3.08
CA LEU A 28 4.61 16.29 3.05
C LEU A 28 5.50 16.94 4.13
N ALA A 29 6.41 17.80 3.70
CA ALA A 29 7.28 18.57 4.58
C ALA A 29 7.01 20.05 4.35
N SER A 30 6.28 20.68 5.27
CA SER A 30 6.02 22.12 5.32
C SER A 30 6.38 22.64 6.72
N SER A 31 5.45 23.27 7.44
CA SER A 31 5.59 23.57 8.88
C SER A 31 5.62 22.33 9.76
N ASP A 32 5.08 21.22 9.23
CA ASP A 32 4.97 19.92 9.86
C ASP A 32 5.38 18.83 8.86
N LEU A 33 5.89 17.72 9.41
CA LEU A 33 6.23 16.52 8.67
C LEU A 33 5.10 15.49 8.79
N PHE A 34 4.56 15.10 7.66
CA PHE A 34 3.69 13.93 7.48
C PHE A 34 4.37 12.96 6.53
N ILE A 35 4.45 11.68 6.90
CA ILE A 35 4.97 10.61 6.05
C ILE A 35 3.96 9.47 6.08
N ARG A 36 3.66 8.89 4.92
CA ARG A 36 2.86 7.68 4.80
C ARG A 36 3.59 6.66 3.95
N THR A 37 3.73 5.45 4.48
CA THR A 37 4.24 4.29 3.75
C THR A 37 3.12 3.29 3.58
N ARG A 38 2.92 2.80 2.37
CA ARG A 38 1.93 1.77 2.03
C ARG A 38 2.64 0.66 1.27
N THR A 39 2.50 -0.56 1.75
CA THR A 39 3.06 -1.72 1.05
C THR A 39 2.14 -2.90 1.16
N GLY A 40 2.15 -3.75 0.15
CA GLY A 40 1.29 -4.90 0.12
C GLY A 40 1.46 -5.70 -1.13
N PHE A 41 0.57 -6.68 -1.28
CA PHE A 41 0.53 -7.51 -2.46
C PHE A 41 -0.91 -7.77 -2.88
N ARG A 42 -1.11 -7.91 -4.19
CA ARG A 42 -2.37 -8.27 -4.84
C ARG A 42 -2.19 -9.63 -5.51
N VAL A 43 -3.05 -10.56 -5.15
CA VAL A 43 -3.12 -11.89 -5.76
C VAL A 43 -4.39 -11.95 -6.60
N PRO A 44 -4.29 -12.04 -7.93
CA PRO A 44 -5.44 -12.43 -8.73
C PRO A 44 -5.82 -13.86 -8.37
N LEU A 45 -7.07 -14.03 -7.99
CA LEU A 45 -7.69 -15.32 -7.76
C LEU A 45 -8.42 -15.75 -9.03
N TRP A 46 -9.29 -16.74 -8.88
CA TRP A 46 -10.02 -17.40 -9.96
C TRP A 46 -11.26 -16.58 -10.32
N TYR A 47 -11.67 -16.63 -11.58
CA TYR A 47 -12.87 -15.96 -12.09
C TYR A 47 -12.94 -14.44 -11.85
N GLY A 48 -11.80 -13.73 -11.85
CA GLY A 48 -11.79 -12.27 -11.67
C GLY A 48 -11.84 -11.81 -10.21
N PHE A 49 -11.91 -12.72 -9.24
CA PHE A 49 -11.67 -12.38 -7.84
C PHE A 49 -10.23 -11.94 -7.62
N GLN A 50 -10.02 -11.03 -6.67
CA GLN A 50 -8.71 -10.53 -6.29
C GLN A 50 -8.64 -10.42 -4.77
N PHE A 51 -7.53 -10.88 -4.21
CA PHE A 51 -7.19 -10.67 -2.82
C PHE A 51 -6.10 -9.61 -2.72
N VAL A 52 -6.25 -8.68 -1.77
CA VAL A 52 -5.25 -7.65 -1.49
C VAL A 52 -4.99 -7.62 0.00
N ASN A 53 -3.71 -7.71 0.36
CA ASN A 53 -3.24 -7.41 1.71
C ASN A 53 -2.36 -6.16 1.67
N GLU A 54 -2.53 -5.28 2.64
CA GLU A 54 -1.81 -4.01 2.71
C GLU A 54 -1.48 -3.64 4.16
N ILE A 55 -0.27 -3.13 4.37
CA ILE A 55 0.20 -2.51 5.60
C ILE A 55 0.44 -1.03 5.30
N GLN A 56 -0.16 -0.16 6.11
CA GLN A 56 0.05 1.28 6.06
C GLN A 56 0.70 1.73 7.37
N VAL A 57 1.74 2.56 7.27
CA VAL A 57 2.39 3.20 8.41
C VAL A 57 2.42 4.69 8.15
N ASP A 58 1.70 5.44 8.97
CA ASP A 58 1.61 6.89 8.93
C ASP A 58 2.41 7.47 10.10
N TYR A 59 3.21 8.49 9.81
CA TYR A 59 3.93 9.31 10.78
C TYR A 59 3.48 10.76 10.68
N PHE A 60 3.19 11.38 11.82
CA PHE A 60 2.90 12.79 11.90
C PHE A 60 3.64 13.46 13.06
N SER A 61 4.39 14.51 12.75
CA SER A 61 5.25 15.21 13.70
C SER A 61 4.48 15.99 14.80
N LYS A 62 3.28 16.50 14.48
CA LYS A 62 2.39 17.21 15.41
C LYS A 62 0.98 16.59 15.43
N PRO A 63 0.80 15.42 16.07
CA PRO A 63 -0.49 14.75 16.16
C PRO A 63 -1.50 15.58 16.95
N ALA A 64 -2.80 15.39 16.67
CA ALA A 64 -3.87 15.97 17.46
C ALA A 64 -3.79 15.49 18.93
N PRO A 65 -4.29 16.26 19.90
CA PRO A 65 -4.31 15.85 21.30
C PRO A 65 -4.94 14.46 21.48
N GLY A 66 -4.24 13.56 22.18
CA GLY A 66 -4.67 12.19 22.40
C GLY A 66 -4.41 11.22 21.24
N LYS A 67 -3.67 11.63 20.20
CA LYS A 67 -3.22 10.76 19.10
C LYS A 67 -1.73 10.49 19.17
N GLU A 68 -1.35 9.30 18.70
CA GLU A 68 0.05 8.91 18.59
C GLU A 68 0.69 9.51 17.34
N LYS A 69 2.02 9.64 17.36
CA LYS A 69 2.80 10.12 16.20
C LYS A 69 2.87 9.09 15.08
N PHE A 70 2.75 7.80 15.42
CA PHE A 70 2.73 6.70 14.47
C PHE A 70 1.35 6.04 14.50
N ASP A 71 0.78 5.79 13.34
CA ASP A 71 -0.46 5.01 13.18
C ASP A 71 -0.19 3.89 12.17
N THR A 72 -0.49 2.65 12.56
CA THR A 72 -0.29 1.47 11.71
C THR A 72 -1.63 0.82 11.42
N ARG A 73 -1.92 0.63 10.13
CA ARG A 73 -3.16 0.00 9.65
C ARG A 73 -2.86 -1.25 8.85
N TYR A 74 -3.54 -2.33 9.19
CA TYR A 74 -3.56 -3.57 8.41
C TYR A 74 -4.88 -3.66 7.65
N LEU A 75 -4.83 -3.84 6.35
CA LEU A 75 -6.00 -3.95 5.49
C LEU A 75 -6.00 -5.30 4.78
N PHE A 76 -7.17 -5.93 4.79
CA PHE A 76 -7.47 -7.14 4.05
C PHE A 76 -8.69 -6.85 3.18
N ASN A 77 -8.53 -7.00 1.86
CA ASN A 77 -9.57 -6.75 0.89
C ASN A 77 -9.78 -7.96 -0.02
N ILE A 78 -11.04 -8.24 -0.30
CA ILE A 78 -11.44 -9.13 -1.38
C ILE A 78 -12.26 -8.31 -2.37
N GLY A 79 -11.87 -8.35 -3.64
CA GLY A 79 -12.51 -7.62 -4.73
C GLY A 79 -12.84 -8.54 -5.89
N TYR A 80 -13.67 -8.05 -6.80
CA TYR A 80 -14.03 -8.73 -8.03
C TYR A 80 -13.86 -7.76 -9.20
N ARG A 81 -13.24 -8.23 -10.29
CA ARG A 81 -13.05 -7.49 -11.53
C ARG A 81 -13.71 -8.26 -12.68
N PHE A 82 -14.66 -7.62 -13.34
CA PHE A 82 -15.28 -8.09 -14.59
C PHE A 82 -14.41 -7.73 -15.80
#